data_AF-A0A4R8HTA9-F1
#
_entry.id   AF-A0A4R8HTA9-F1
#
_cell.length_a   1.000
_cell.length_b   1.000
_cell.length_c   1.000
_cell.angle_alpha   90.00
_cell.angle_beta   90.00
_cell.angle_gamma   90.00
#
_symmetry.space_group_name_H-M   'P 1'
#
loop_
_entity.id
_entity.type
_entity.pdbx_description
1 polymer ?
#
loop_
_entity_poly.entity_id
_entity_poly.type
_entity_poly.pdbx_seq_one_letter_code
_entity_poly.pdbx_strand_id
1 'polypeptide(L)'
;MTAALASMLLASCASTVSPDSSRTEPVRELAAKEADAPGDLDKPCERPTRLPPRALAAGEVERLWGRDRVALVSCGDRHAANVRWRERLDLGLAGERK
;
A
#
# COMPACT_ATOMS: atom_id res chain seq x y z
N MET A 1 31.16 30.27 42.09
CA MET A 1 31.52 29.47 40.90
C MET A 1 30.23 28.97 40.27
N THR A 2 29.84 29.62 39.18
CA THR A 2 28.68 29.32 38.34
C THR A 2 29.07 28.32 37.24
N ALA A 3 28.34 27.20 37.14
CA ALA A 3 28.27 26.33 35.96
C ALA A 3 26.95 25.56 36.10
N ALA A 4 25.86 25.98 35.45
CA ALA A 4 25.50 25.70 34.05
C ALA A 4 25.37 24.18 33.77
N LEU A 5 24.16 23.73 33.46
CA LEU A 5 23.85 23.15 32.15
C LEU A 5 22.33 22.96 32.00
N ALA A 6 21.79 23.77 31.09
CA ALA A 6 20.41 23.81 30.66
C ALA A 6 20.00 22.50 29.97
N SER A 7 18.92 21.89 30.45
CA SER A 7 18.23 20.83 29.74
C SER A 7 17.41 21.47 28.61
N MET A 8 17.91 21.37 27.38
CA MET A 8 17.18 21.77 26.18
C MET A 8 16.01 20.81 25.95
N LEU A 9 14.80 21.26 26.30
CA LEU A 9 13.55 20.65 25.88
C LEU A 9 13.35 20.93 24.39
N LEU A 10 13.61 19.93 23.55
CA LEU A 10 13.24 19.94 22.14
C LEU A 10 11.71 19.81 22.02
N ALA A 11 11.02 20.95 22.05
CA ALA A 11 9.63 21.05 21.60
C ALA A 11 9.60 20.88 20.08
N SER A 12 9.46 19.65 19.62
CA SER A 12 9.23 19.35 18.21
C SER A 12 7.82 19.82 17.84
N CYS A 13 7.72 20.80 16.95
CA CYS A 13 6.47 21.21 16.33
C CYS A 13 5.97 20.05 15.46
N ALA A 14 5.16 19.16 16.05
CA ALA A 14 4.33 18.24 15.29
C ALA A 14 3.24 19.08 14.61
N SER A 15 3.50 19.55 13.39
CA SER A 15 2.44 20.00 12.49
C SER A 15 1.64 18.76 12.08
N THR A 16 0.68 18.36 12.91
CA THR A 16 -0.41 17.48 12.49
C THR A 16 -1.23 18.27 11.49
N VAL A 17 -0.95 18.09 10.19
CA VAL A 17 -1.89 18.47 9.14
C VAL A 17 -3.05 17.50 9.29
N SER A 18 -4.09 17.92 10.00
CA SER A 18 -5.37 17.22 9.97
C SER A 18 -5.79 17.12 8.50
N PRO A 19 -6.09 15.94 7.95
CA PRO A 19 -6.75 15.89 6.66
C PRO A 19 -8.12 16.54 6.90
N ASP A 20 -8.26 17.77 6.42
CA ASP A 20 -9.57 18.41 6.32
C ASP A 20 -10.42 17.50 5.45
N SER A 21 -11.40 16.86 6.07
CA SER A 21 -12.35 15.95 5.45
C SER A 21 -13.41 16.76 4.70
N SER A 22 -13.01 17.80 3.98
CA SER A 22 -13.83 18.38 2.93
C SER A 22 -13.73 17.42 1.74
N ARG A 23 -14.88 16.84 1.37
CA ARG A 23 -15.00 15.98 0.18
C ARG A 23 -14.35 16.70 -0.99
N THR A 24 -13.15 16.26 -1.34
CA THR A 24 -12.60 16.56 -2.66
C THR A 24 -13.43 15.72 -3.60
N GLU A 25 -14.44 16.33 -4.22
CA GLU A 25 -15.13 15.72 -5.35
C GLU A 25 -14.03 15.25 -6.32
N PRO A 26 -14.02 13.96 -6.72
CA PRO A 26 -12.99 13.45 -7.59
C PRO A 26 -12.95 14.29 -8.86
N VAL A 27 -11.75 14.59 -9.36
CA VAL A 27 -11.59 15.24 -10.67
C VAL A 27 -12.43 14.48 -11.70
N ARG A 28 -13.12 15.22 -12.56
CA ARG A 28 -14.21 14.69 -13.42
C ARG A 28 -13.76 13.50 -14.26
N GLU A 29 -12.48 13.49 -14.63
CA GLU A 29 -11.79 12.45 -15.38
C GLU A 29 -11.68 11.13 -14.61
N LEU A 30 -11.54 11.16 -13.29
CA LEU A 30 -11.50 9.97 -12.41
C LEU A 30 -12.88 9.50 -11.96
N ALA A 31 -13.94 10.27 -12.24
CA ALA A 31 -15.31 9.85 -11.99
C ALA A 31 -15.83 8.86 -13.07
N ALA A 32 -15.11 8.72 -14.18
CA ALA A 32 -15.46 7.84 -15.28
C ALA A 32 -15.12 6.37 -14.98
N LYS A 33 -15.87 5.43 -15.55
CA LYS A 33 -15.65 3.98 -15.35
C LYS A 33 -14.33 3.48 -15.91
N GLU A 34 -13.79 4.20 -16.88
CA GLU A 34 -12.51 3.95 -17.50
C GLU A 34 -11.33 4.23 -16.54
N ALA A 35 -11.58 4.97 -15.45
CA ALA A 35 -10.63 5.19 -14.36
C ALA A 35 -10.69 4.09 -13.28
N ASP A 36 -11.63 3.14 -13.36
CA ASP A 36 -11.64 1.97 -12.49
C ASP A 36 -10.54 0.98 -12.93
N ALA A 37 -9.82 0.39 -11.97
CA ALA A 37 -8.79 -0.60 -12.26
C ALA A 37 -9.43 -1.83 -12.94
N PRO A 38 -8.88 -2.33 -14.07
CA PRO A 38 -9.46 -3.47 -14.75
C PRO A 38 -9.25 -4.76 -13.94
N GLY A 39 -10.26 -5.62 -13.91
CA GLY A 39 -10.20 -6.93 -13.27
C GLY A 39 -9.88 -6.85 -11.78
N ASP A 40 -8.95 -7.68 -11.32
CA ASP A 40 -8.58 -7.80 -9.90
C ASP A 40 -7.37 -6.91 -9.53
N LEU A 41 -6.95 -5.96 -10.37
CA LEU A 41 -5.67 -5.24 -10.16
C LEU A 41 -5.59 -4.47 -8.83
N ASP A 42 -6.71 -4.01 -8.30
CA ASP A 42 -6.82 -3.30 -7.02
C ASP A 42 -7.22 -4.22 -5.85
N LYS A 43 -7.47 -5.50 -6.11
CA LYS A 43 -7.86 -6.47 -5.10
C LYS A 43 -6.77 -6.59 -4.03
N PRO A 44 -7.13 -6.60 -2.73
CA PRO A 44 -6.17 -6.81 -1.65
C PRO A 44 -5.37 -8.11 -1.80
N CYS A 45 -4.12 -8.12 -1.34
CA CYS A 45 -3.34 -9.35 -1.23
C CYS A 45 -4.04 -10.35 -0.31
N GLU A 46 -3.86 -11.64 -0.60
CA GLU A 46 -4.28 -12.69 0.32
C GLU A 46 -3.50 -12.56 1.63
N ARG A 47 -4.20 -12.76 2.75
CA ARG A 47 -3.55 -12.72 4.07
C ARG A 47 -2.74 -14.00 4.29
N PRO A 48 -1.60 -13.92 5.01
CA PRO A 48 -0.87 -15.11 5.40
C PRO A 48 -1.75 -16.11 6.14
N THR A 49 -1.49 -17.40 5.93
CA THR A 49 -2.24 -18.47 6.57
C THR A 49 -2.06 -18.40 8.09
N ARG A 50 -3.16 -18.47 8.84
CA ARG A 50 -3.08 -18.52 10.30
C ARG A 50 -2.51 -19.87 10.75
N LEU A 51 -1.42 -19.83 11.51
CA LEU A 51 -0.83 -21.05 12.08
C LEU A 51 -1.73 -21.62 13.17
N PRO A 52 -1.85 -22.96 13.27
CA PRO A 52 -2.60 -23.59 14.35
C PRO A 52 -1.89 -23.39 15.70
N PRO A 53 -2.61 -23.37 16.82
CA PRO A 53 -2.03 -23.17 18.15
C PRO A 53 -1.36 -24.44 18.70
N ARG A 54 -0.46 -25.04 17.92
CA ARG A 54 0.32 -26.23 18.28
C ARG A 54 1.68 -26.20 17.58
N ALA A 55 2.59 -27.07 18.03
CA ALA A 55 3.82 -27.31 17.30
C ALA A 55 3.54 -27.87 15.89
N LEU A 56 4.33 -27.42 14.92
CA LEU A 56 4.26 -27.84 13.52
C LEU A 56 5.45 -28.74 13.21
N ALA A 57 5.20 -29.84 12.49
CA ALA A 57 6.28 -30.60 11.88
C ALA A 57 6.94 -29.78 10.75
N ALA A 58 8.21 -30.04 10.45
CA ALA A 58 8.95 -29.32 9.40
C ALA A 58 8.21 -29.29 8.05
N GLY A 59 7.68 -30.45 7.61
CA GLY A 59 6.91 -30.51 6.36
C GLY A 59 5.60 -29.73 6.39
N GLU A 60 4.97 -29.52 7.56
CA GLU A 60 3.80 -28.63 7.66
C GLU A 60 4.20 -27.18 7.48
N VAL A 61 5.31 -26.75 8.09
CA VAL A 61 5.86 -25.40 7.93
C VAL A 61 6.16 -25.12 6.45
N GLU A 62 6.86 -26.03 5.79
CA GLU A 62 7.22 -25.88 4.37
C GLU A 62 6.00 -25.75 3.46
N ARG A 63 4.94 -26.53 3.70
CA ARG A 63 3.70 -26.45 2.90
C ARG A 63 2.94 -25.15 3.15
N LEU A 64 2.80 -24.73 4.42
CA LEU A 64 2.13 -23.47 4.77
C LEU A 64 2.90 -22.28 4.18
N TRP A 65 4.23 -22.28 4.33
CA TRP A 65 5.09 -21.28 3.72
C TRP A 65 5.01 -21.28 2.19
N GLY A 66 5.02 -22.45 1.56
CA GLY A 66 4.92 -22.57 0.11
C GLY A 66 3.64 -21.94 -0.44
N ARG A 67 2.50 -22.15 0.24
CA ARG A 67 1.22 -21.52 -0.11
C ARG A 67 1.29 -19.99 0.00
N ASP A 68 1.75 -19.48 1.13
CA ASP A 68 1.83 -18.03 1.37
C ASP A 68 2.82 -17.37 0.41
N ARG A 69 3.94 -18.04 0.08
CA ARG A 69 4.91 -17.55 -0.90
C ARG A 69 4.31 -17.42 -2.30
N VAL A 70 3.54 -18.40 -2.77
CA VAL A 70 2.86 -18.32 -4.06
C VAL A 70 1.87 -17.16 -4.08
N ALA A 71 1.07 -17.01 -3.03
CA ALA A 71 0.12 -15.91 -2.89
C ALA A 71 0.82 -14.54 -2.89
N LEU A 72 1.96 -14.43 -2.22
CA LEU A 72 2.76 -13.20 -2.17
C LEU A 72 3.32 -12.82 -3.55
N VAL A 73 3.90 -13.79 -4.27
CA VAL A 73 4.44 -13.55 -5.63
C VAL A 73 3.32 -13.11 -6.57
N SER A 74 2.19 -13.83 -6.57
CA SER A 74 1.04 -13.48 -7.41
C SER A 74 0.48 -12.09 -7.08
N CYS A 75 0.45 -11.71 -5.80
CA CYS A 75 0.04 -10.35 -5.42
C CYS A 75 1.04 -9.30 -5.94
N GLY A 76 2.35 -9.57 -5.84
CA GLY A 76 3.39 -8.70 -6.37
C GLY A 76 3.24 -8.45 -7.87
N ASP A 77 3.00 -9.51 -8.65
CA ASP A 77 2.77 -9.42 -10.10
C ASP A 77 1.54 -8.57 -10.43
N ARG A 78 0.45 -8.76 -9.66
CA ARG A 78 -0.79 -7.99 -9.80
C ARG A 78 -0.60 -6.51 -9.47
N HIS A 79 0.11 -6.19 -8.39
CA HIS A 79 0.39 -4.80 -8.03
C HIS A 79 1.33 -4.13 -9.03
N ALA A 80 2.33 -4.85 -9.56
CA ALA A 80 3.17 -4.34 -10.63
C ALA A 80 2.36 -4.04 -11.90
N ALA A 81 1.36 -4.88 -12.22
CA ALA A 81 0.42 -4.61 -13.30
C ALA A 81 -0.50 -3.42 -12.99
N ASN A 82 -0.94 -3.23 -11.75
CA ASN A 82 -1.72 -2.06 -11.32
C ASN A 82 -0.93 -0.75 -11.53
N VAL A 83 0.34 -0.71 -11.13
CA VAL A 83 1.22 0.44 -11.35
C VAL A 83 1.32 0.79 -12.84
N ARG A 84 1.65 -0.20 -13.69
CA ARG A 84 1.74 0.01 -15.15
C ARG A 84 0.43 0.50 -15.76
N TRP A 85 -0.70 0.02 -15.25
CA TRP A 85 -2.02 0.48 -15.71
C TRP A 85 -2.26 1.94 -15.31
N ARG A 86 -1.97 2.32 -14.05
CA ARG A 86 -2.09 3.72 -13.57
C ARG A 86 -1.20 4.68 -14.37
N GLU A 87 0.06 4.31 -14.59
CA GLU A 87 0.98 5.11 -15.43
C GLU A 87 0.40 5.34 -16.83
N ARG A 88 -0.21 4.31 -17.43
CA ARG A 88 -0.87 4.44 -18.74
C ARG A 88 -2.11 5.32 -18.69
N LEU A 89 -2.91 5.21 -17.63
CA LEU A 89 -4.07 6.08 -17.41
C LEU A 89 -3.61 7.54 -17.32
N ASP A 90 -2.60 7.81 -16.50
CA ASP A 90 -2.05 9.15 -16.28
C ASP A 90 -1.50 9.75 -17.59
N LEU A 91 -0.74 8.98 -18.38
CA LEU A 91 -0.30 9.40 -19.71
C LEU A 91 -1.47 9.68 -20.65
N GLY A 92 -2.53 8.86 -20.57
CA GLY A 92 -3.77 9.06 -21.32
C GLY A 92 -4.47 10.37 -20.97
N LEU A 93 -4.53 10.70 -19.68
CA LEU A 93 -5.11 11.94 -19.16
C LEU A 93 -4.27 13.17 -19.49
N ALA A 94 -2.94 13.03 -19.52
CA ALA A 94 -2.01 14.08 -19.96
C ALA A 94 -2.06 14.34 -21.48
N GLY A 95 -2.79 13.52 -22.25
CA GLY A 95 -2.85 13.63 -23.71
C GLY A 95 -1.62 13.04 -24.43
N GLU A 96 -0.77 12.30 -23.72
CA GLU A 96 0.51 11.76 -24.22
C GLU A 96 0.37 10.34 -24.83
N ARG A 97 -0.82 9.97 -25.31
CA ARG A 97 -1.04 8.65 -25.93
C ARG A 97 -0.19 8.51 -27.20
N LYS A 98 0.88 7.72 -27.14
CA LYS A 98 1.59 7.19 -28.32
C LYS A 98 0.95 5.88 -28.78
#